data_AF-A0A7D7ACM1-F1
#
_entry.id   AF-A0A7D7ACM1-F1
#
_cell.length_a   1.000
_cell.length_b   1.000
_cell.length_c   1.000
_cell.angle_alpha   90.00
_cell.angle_beta   90.00
_cell.angle_gamma   90.00
#
_symmetry.space_group_name_H-M   'P 1'
#
loop_
_entity.id
_entity.type
_entity.pdbx_description
1 polymer ?
#
loop_
_entity_poly.entity_id
_entity_poly.type
_entity_poly.pdbx_seq_one_letter_code
_entity_poly.pdbx_strand_id
1 'polypeptide(L)'
;MKFLTIEEYLKNRGITILKNKEKAIAKQLNEGEVYFQLNLINKIHKILREYPSNFIPSIQSTIGEDYEQIKVLQKRVNRYLEVGYFPGKIEEKVENILNLSNLAVTQIEKSEYLSIFRRAMDNKEITLGYCDDKNLNYNKGIIIYDLKGIAYNFVESDYGKFLLKIKKRIKIINYNEAIEFILTQEGLDDNSKKYLNGYISFPLETLKTLQKYKEGKKQWNEETFYYKFMKAYEFDNSITLL
;
A
#
# COMPACT_ATOMS: atom_id res chain seq x y z
N MET A 1 -8.11 -22.90 -28.71
CA MET A 1 -8.00 -21.62 -27.98
C MET A 1 -6.74 -21.72 -27.12
N LYS A 2 -5.71 -20.88 -27.34
CA LYS A 2 -4.43 -21.00 -26.62
C LYS A 2 -4.64 -20.44 -25.21
N PHE A 3 -4.31 -21.24 -24.19
CA PHE A 3 -4.28 -20.78 -22.80
C PHE A 3 -3.24 -19.66 -22.70
N LEU A 4 -3.63 -18.47 -22.23
CA LEU A 4 -2.71 -17.36 -22.02
C LEU A 4 -2.57 -17.15 -20.52
N THR A 5 -1.42 -17.56 -19.99
CA THR A 5 -1.00 -17.17 -18.65
C THR A 5 -0.97 -15.64 -18.56
N ILE A 6 -1.07 -15.09 -17.36
CA ILE A 6 -0.98 -13.62 -17.18
C ILE A 6 0.34 -13.06 -17.73
N GLU A 7 1.44 -13.81 -17.60
CA GLU A 7 2.75 -13.43 -18.16
C GLU A 7 2.68 -13.30 -19.69
N GLU A 8 2.09 -14.28 -20.39
CA GLU A 8 1.94 -14.24 -21.85
C GLU A 8 0.96 -13.16 -22.29
N TYR A 9 -0.13 -12.96 -21.55
CA TYR A 9 -1.10 -11.91 -21.81
C TYR A 9 -0.48 -10.51 -21.76
N LEU A 10 0.34 -10.24 -20.74
CA LEU A 10 1.05 -8.97 -20.59
C LEU A 10 2.07 -8.78 -21.72
N LYS A 11 2.83 -9.84 -22.07
CA LYS A 11 3.77 -9.80 -23.19
C LYS A 11 3.09 -9.50 -24.53
N ASN A 12 1.92 -10.08 -24.78
CA ASN A 12 1.14 -9.81 -25.99
C ASN A 12 0.62 -8.36 -26.08
N ARG A 13 0.64 -7.62 -24.96
CA ARG A 13 0.32 -6.18 -24.89
C ARG A 13 1.56 -5.28 -24.83
N GLY A 14 2.72 -5.82 -25.20
CA GLY A 14 3.96 -5.05 -25.29
C GLY A 14 4.64 -4.79 -23.94
N ILE A 15 4.24 -5.48 -22.87
CA ILE A 15 4.90 -5.39 -21.57
C ILE A 15 6.08 -6.36 -21.53
N THR A 16 7.25 -5.86 -21.17
CA THR A 16 8.45 -6.69 -21.01
C THR A 16 8.52 -7.23 -19.58
N ILE A 17 8.68 -8.55 -19.44
CA ILE A 17 8.82 -9.21 -18.14
C ILE A 17 10.28 -9.64 -17.94
N LEU A 18 10.98 -9.02 -16.98
CA LEU A 18 12.39 -9.28 -16.69
C LEU A 18 12.55 -9.95 -15.32
N LYS A 19 12.81 -11.26 -15.29
CA LYS A 19 12.93 -12.03 -14.02
C LYS A 19 14.20 -11.70 -13.23
N ASN A 20 15.19 -11.09 -13.87
CA ASN A 20 16.45 -10.68 -13.24
C ASN A 20 16.46 -9.18 -13.02
N LYS A 21 16.35 -8.81 -11.76
CA LYS A 21 16.47 -7.43 -11.31
C LYS A 21 17.90 -7.17 -10.85
N GLU A 22 18.60 -6.28 -11.53
CA GLU A 22 19.79 -5.68 -10.94
C GLU A 22 19.38 -4.94 -9.67
N LYS A 23 20.23 -4.96 -8.63
CA LYS A 23 19.96 -4.25 -7.37
C LYS A 23 19.82 -2.75 -7.66
N ALA A 24 18.59 -2.31 -7.90
CA ALA A 24 18.29 -0.90 -8.04
C ALA A 24 18.47 -0.21 -6.69
N ILE A 25 19.42 0.72 -6.63
CA ILE A 25 19.61 1.62 -5.50
C ILE A 25 18.31 2.42 -5.33
N ALA A 26 17.85 2.57 -4.08
CA ALA A 26 16.67 3.39 -3.81
C ALA A 26 16.98 4.83 -4.21
N LYS A 27 16.35 5.30 -5.29
CA LYS A 27 16.46 6.69 -5.73
C LYS A 27 15.49 7.56 -4.93
N GLN A 28 15.90 8.79 -4.64
CA GLN A 28 14.92 9.83 -4.29
C GLN A 28 14.09 10.13 -5.54
N LEU A 29 12.77 10.21 -5.36
CA LEU A 29 11.86 10.58 -6.43
C LEU A 29 11.53 12.06 -6.29
N ASN A 30 11.47 12.78 -7.41
CA ASN A 30 10.81 14.08 -7.45
C ASN A 30 9.30 13.90 -7.69
N GLU A 31 8.54 14.99 -7.53
CA GLU A 31 7.09 14.98 -7.70
C GLU A 31 6.64 14.49 -9.08
N GLY A 32 7.28 14.96 -10.16
CA GLY A 32 6.98 14.52 -11.53
C GLY A 32 7.19 13.02 -11.73
N GLU A 33 8.22 12.44 -11.10
CA GLU A 33 8.47 11.00 -11.13
C GLU A 33 7.39 10.20 -10.38
N VAL A 34 6.78 10.79 -9.34
CA VAL A 34 5.63 10.16 -8.66
C VAL A 34 4.41 10.11 -9.57
N TYR A 35 4.02 11.24 -10.15
CA TYR A 35 2.87 11.28 -11.06
C TYR A 35 3.10 10.42 -12.30
N PHE A 36 4.34 10.34 -12.79
CA PHE A 36 4.71 9.38 -13.83
C PHE A 36 4.47 7.93 -13.39
N GLN A 37 4.87 7.57 -12.17
CA GLN A 37 4.63 6.23 -11.63
C GLN A 37 3.13 5.95 -11.43
N LEU A 38 2.34 6.92 -10.93
CA LEU A 38 0.88 6.79 -10.82
C LEU A 38 0.23 6.51 -12.18
N ASN A 39 0.69 7.20 -13.23
CA ASN A 39 0.27 6.92 -14.61
C ASN A 39 0.64 5.50 -15.08
N LEU A 40 1.83 5.00 -14.72
CA LEU A 40 2.22 3.62 -15.06
C LEU A 40 1.31 2.59 -14.36
N ILE A 41 0.99 2.82 -13.09
CA ILE A 41 0.07 1.96 -12.33
C ILE A 41 -1.30 1.92 -13.03
N ASN A 42 -1.87 3.08 -13.37
CA ASN A 42 -3.14 3.16 -14.08
C ASN A 42 -3.14 2.41 -15.43
N LYS A 43 -2.07 2.56 -16.22
CA LYS A 43 -1.91 1.84 -17.49
C LYS A 43 -1.93 0.32 -17.27
N ILE A 44 -1.26 -0.16 -16.24
CA ILE A 44 -1.26 -1.58 -15.89
C ILE A 44 -2.65 -2.03 -15.45
N HIS A 45 -3.36 -1.28 -14.60
CA HIS A 45 -4.73 -1.62 -14.21
C HIS A 45 -5.68 -1.71 -15.41
N LYS A 46 -5.61 -0.76 -16.35
CA LYS A 46 -6.40 -0.81 -17.59
C LYS A 46 -6.10 -2.06 -18.42
N ILE A 47 -4.84 -2.42 -18.56
CA ILE A 47 -4.41 -3.65 -19.25
C ILE A 47 -4.92 -4.90 -18.51
N LEU A 48 -4.81 -4.94 -17.19
CA LEU A 48 -5.23 -6.10 -16.39
C LEU A 48 -6.75 -6.27 -16.34
N ARG A 49 -7.52 -5.18 -16.39
CA ARG A 49 -9.00 -5.21 -16.43
C ARG A 49 -9.56 -5.93 -17.65
N GLU A 50 -8.82 -5.91 -18.76
CA GLU A 50 -9.17 -6.64 -19.99
C GLU A 50 -8.76 -8.13 -19.96
N TYR A 51 -8.19 -8.62 -18.86
CA TYR A 51 -7.74 -10.01 -18.77
C TYR A 51 -8.94 -10.96 -18.89
N PRO A 52 -8.91 -11.97 -19.79
CA PRO A 52 -10.12 -12.71 -20.12
C PRO A 52 -10.67 -13.48 -18.93
N SER A 53 -12.00 -13.45 -18.78
CA SER A 53 -12.70 -13.98 -17.62
C SER A 53 -12.45 -15.46 -17.34
N ASN A 54 -12.12 -16.23 -18.38
CA ASN A 54 -11.95 -17.68 -18.26
C ASN A 54 -10.63 -18.07 -17.57
N PHE A 55 -9.69 -17.13 -17.42
CA PHE A 55 -8.41 -17.35 -16.74
C PHE A 55 -8.37 -16.77 -15.33
N ILE A 56 -9.42 -16.04 -14.95
CA ILE A 56 -9.60 -15.44 -13.63
C ILE A 56 -9.42 -16.43 -12.48
N PRO A 57 -9.95 -17.67 -12.53
CA PRO A 57 -9.85 -18.61 -11.41
C PRO A 57 -8.42 -18.97 -10.98
N SER A 58 -7.40 -18.66 -11.81
CA SER A 58 -5.99 -18.91 -11.50
C SER A 58 -5.31 -17.82 -10.67
N ILE A 59 -5.96 -16.67 -10.46
CA ILE A 59 -5.44 -15.53 -9.70
C ILE A 59 -6.08 -15.54 -8.31
N GLN A 60 -5.26 -15.46 -7.27
CA GLN A 60 -5.74 -15.41 -5.89
C GLN A 60 -6.47 -14.09 -5.61
N SER A 61 -7.54 -14.15 -4.81
CA SER A 61 -8.15 -12.94 -4.24
C SER A 61 -7.50 -12.56 -2.92
N THR A 62 -7.19 -11.28 -2.78
CA THR A 62 -6.64 -10.66 -1.56
C THR A 62 -7.48 -9.46 -1.11
N ILE A 63 -8.71 -9.32 -1.63
CA ILE A 63 -9.64 -8.25 -1.27
C ILE A 63 -9.83 -8.21 0.24
N GLY A 64 -9.64 -7.03 0.83
CA GLY A 64 -9.84 -6.79 2.26
C GLY A 64 -8.70 -7.24 3.16
N GLU A 65 -7.70 -7.98 2.66
CA GLU A 65 -6.58 -8.44 3.48
C GLU A 65 -5.81 -7.27 4.11
N ASP A 66 -5.56 -6.19 3.36
CA ASP A 66 -4.85 -5.02 3.87
C ASP A 66 -5.61 -4.35 5.03
N TYR A 67 -6.93 -4.22 4.88
CA TYR A 67 -7.80 -3.64 5.89
C TYR A 67 -7.85 -4.51 7.16
N GLU A 68 -7.99 -5.83 7.01
CA GLU A 68 -7.99 -6.73 8.16
C GLU A 68 -6.62 -6.75 8.87
N GLN A 69 -5.53 -6.70 8.11
CA GLN A 69 -4.18 -6.63 8.67
C GLN A 69 -3.97 -5.38 9.53
N ILE A 70 -4.44 -4.20 9.11
CA ILE A 70 -4.31 -2.98 9.91
C ILE A 70 -5.12 -3.05 11.20
N LYS A 71 -6.35 -3.61 11.17
CA LYS A 71 -7.19 -3.79 12.37
C LYS A 71 -6.56 -4.76 13.35
N VAL A 72 -6.06 -5.90 12.85
CA VAL A 72 -5.41 -6.90 13.70
C VAL A 72 -4.16 -6.32 14.35
N LEU A 73 -3.36 -5.56 13.59
CA LEU A 73 -2.17 -4.90 14.11
C LEU A 73 -2.52 -3.88 15.21
N GLN A 74 -3.50 -3.01 14.97
CA GLN A 74 -4.00 -2.04 15.95
C GLN A 74 -4.45 -2.75 17.24
N LYS A 75 -5.33 -3.74 17.14
CA LYS A 75 -5.85 -4.51 18.28
C LYS A 75 -4.73 -5.17 19.10
N ARG A 76 -3.72 -5.73 18.41
CA ARG A 76 -2.56 -6.34 19.09
C ARG A 76 -1.74 -5.32 19.87
N VAL A 77 -1.43 -4.17 19.26
CA VAL A 77 -0.65 -3.13 19.93
C VAL A 77 -1.42 -2.51 21.10
N ASN A 78 -2.73 -2.30 20.94
CA ASN A 78 -3.57 -1.84 22.05
C ASN A 78 -3.51 -2.81 23.24
N ARG A 79 -3.65 -4.11 22.99
CA ARG A 79 -3.50 -5.13 24.03
C ARG A 79 -2.11 -5.11 24.68
N TYR A 80 -1.06 -4.79 23.92
CA TYR A 80 0.29 -4.69 24.50
C TYR A 80 0.44 -3.49 25.43
N LEU A 81 -0.21 -2.38 25.11
CA LEU A 81 -0.26 -1.20 25.97
C LEU A 81 -1.02 -1.51 27.26
N GLU A 82 -2.21 -2.11 27.17
CA GLU A 82 -3.07 -2.43 28.33
C GLU A 82 -2.39 -3.31 29.39
N VAL A 83 -1.48 -4.18 28.98
CA VAL A 83 -0.75 -5.08 29.88
C VAL A 83 0.65 -4.55 30.26
N GLY A 84 0.98 -3.30 29.91
CA GLY A 84 2.19 -2.61 30.33
C GLY A 84 3.48 -3.10 29.66
N TYR A 85 3.43 -3.56 28.40
CA TYR A 85 4.64 -4.05 27.72
C TYR A 85 5.62 -2.97 27.27
N PHE A 86 5.15 -1.71 27.15
CA PHE A 86 5.98 -0.63 26.64
C PHE A 86 6.64 0.12 27.80
N PRO A 87 7.92 0.51 27.68
CA PRO A 87 8.56 1.34 28.69
C PRO A 87 7.80 2.66 28.88
N GLY A 88 7.60 3.09 30.12
CA GLY A 88 6.81 4.29 30.44
C GLY A 88 7.22 5.56 29.67
N LYS A 89 8.50 5.69 29.30
CA LYS A 89 9.03 6.80 28.47
C LYS A 89 8.41 6.92 27.06
N ILE A 90 7.76 5.87 26.55
CA ILE A 90 7.08 5.88 25.24
C ILE A 90 5.56 5.68 25.33
N GLU A 91 5.01 5.43 26.51
CA GLU A 91 3.61 5.02 26.69
C GLU A 91 2.62 6.04 26.11
N GLU A 92 2.77 7.31 26.48
CA GLU A 92 1.99 8.43 25.94
C GLU A 92 2.07 8.52 24.40
N LYS A 93 3.25 8.25 23.81
CA LYS A 93 3.41 8.25 22.35
C LYS A 93 2.72 7.06 21.70
N VAL A 94 2.69 5.92 22.38
CA VAL A 94 1.94 4.74 21.91
C VAL A 94 0.43 5.02 21.96
N GLU A 95 -0.07 5.63 23.03
CA GLU A 95 -1.47 6.07 23.13
C GLU A 95 -1.86 7.01 21.99
N ASN A 96 -1.04 8.04 21.73
CA ASN A 96 -1.27 8.97 20.64
C ASN A 96 -1.34 8.26 19.28
N ILE A 97 -0.43 7.31 19.02
CA ILE A 97 -0.44 6.51 17.79
C ILE A 97 -1.66 5.62 17.69
N LEU A 98 -2.12 5.05 18.81
CA LEU A 98 -3.36 4.27 18.83
C LEU A 98 -4.58 5.14 18.53
N ASN A 99 -4.63 6.37 19.06
CA ASN A 99 -5.68 7.33 18.72
C ASN A 99 -5.69 7.66 17.21
N LEU A 100 -4.53 7.97 16.62
CA LEU A 100 -4.39 8.20 15.17
C LEU A 100 -4.82 6.98 14.35
N SER A 101 -4.42 5.78 14.78
CA SER A 101 -4.83 4.54 14.13
C SER A 101 -6.34 4.34 14.17
N ASN A 102 -7.01 4.76 15.25
CA ASN A 102 -8.44 4.65 15.41
C ASN A 102 -9.19 5.62 14.50
N LEU A 103 -8.69 6.85 14.36
CA LEU A 103 -9.22 7.82 13.40
C LEU A 103 -9.10 7.28 11.96
N ALA A 104 -7.96 6.71 11.61
CA ALA A 104 -7.71 6.11 10.30
C ALA A 104 -8.65 4.95 9.99
N VAL A 105 -8.83 4.01 10.93
CA VAL A 105 -9.77 2.89 10.77
C VAL A 105 -11.21 3.39 10.67
N THR A 106 -11.60 4.35 11.51
CA THR A 106 -12.93 4.97 11.46
C THR A 106 -13.19 5.64 10.12
N GLN A 107 -12.20 6.31 9.54
CA GLN A 107 -12.33 6.92 8.21
C GLN A 107 -12.55 5.87 7.11
N ILE A 108 -11.86 4.73 7.17
CA ILE A 108 -12.06 3.61 6.24
C ILE A 108 -13.47 3.02 6.42
N GLU A 109 -13.94 2.85 7.65
CA GLU A 109 -15.30 2.35 7.91
C GLU A 109 -16.37 3.32 7.37
N LYS A 110 -16.14 4.64 7.51
CA LYS A 110 -16.98 5.70 6.94
C LYS A 110 -16.91 5.83 5.42
N SER A 111 -15.90 5.23 4.78
CA SER A 111 -15.77 5.25 3.32
C SER A 111 -16.74 4.29 2.64
N GLU A 112 -17.64 3.65 3.40
CA GLU A 112 -18.46 2.53 2.93
C GLU A 112 -17.60 1.49 2.22
N TYR A 113 -16.40 1.15 2.72
CA TYR A 113 -15.40 0.34 2.01
C TYR A 113 -15.92 -0.98 1.41
N LEU A 114 -17.03 -1.53 1.92
CA LEU A 114 -17.73 -2.66 1.33
C LEU A 114 -18.29 -2.37 -0.07
N SER A 115 -18.71 -1.13 -0.37
CA SER A 115 -19.11 -0.68 -1.70
C SER A 115 -17.92 -0.71 -2.67
N ILE A 116 -16.73 -0.31 -2.21
CA ILE A 116 -15.47 -0.40 -2.96
C ILE A 116 -15.16 -1.88 -3.27
N PHE A 117 -15.34 -2.77 -2.29
CA PHE A 117 -15.12 -4.21 -2.51
C PHE A 117 -16.09 -4.77 -3.55
N ARG A 118 -17.38 -4.42 -3.46
CA ARG A 118 -18.39 -4.82 -4.45
C ARG A 118 -18.04 -4.33 -5.85
N ARG A 119 -17.72 -3.03 -5.99
CA ARG A 119 -17.26 -2.41 -7.23
C ARG A 119 -16.08 -3.18 -7.84
N ALA A 120 -15.08 -3.51 -7.03
CA ALA A 120 -13.91 -4.25 -7.48
C ALA A 120 -14.23 -5.68 -7.92
N MET A 121 -15.15 -6.36 -7.23
CA MET A 121 -15.63 -7.69 -7.62
C MET A 121 -16.42 -7.64 -8.93
N ASP A 122 -17.34 -6.69 -9.08
CA ASP A 122 -18.17 -6.52 -10.27
C ASP A 122 -17.31 -6.18 -11.50
N ASN A 123 -16.32 -5.32 -11.31
CA ASN A 123 -15.35 -4.93 -12.35
C ASN A 123 -14.21 -5.93 -12.55
N LYS A 124 -14.14 -7.00 -11.74
CA LYS A 124 -13.08 -8.03 -11.77
C LYS A 124 -11.68 -7.41 -11.71
N GLU A 125 -11.50 -6.47 -10.79
CA GLU A 125 -10.25 -5.71 -10.68
C GLU A 125 -9.08 -6.60 -10.28
N ILE A 126 -7.98 -6.44 -11.01
CA ILE A 126 -6.72 -7.14 -10.78
C ILE A 126 -5.65 -6.08 -10.56
N THR A 127 -4.95 -6.19 -9.42
CA THR A 127 -3.84 -5.31 -9.05
C THR A 127 -2.50 -5.97 -9.36
N LEU A 128 -1.44 -5.18 -9.53
CA LEU A 128 -0.07 -5.67 -9.67
C LEU A 128 0.57 -6.01 -8.31
N GLY A 129 0.13 -5.37 -7.23
CA GLY A 129 0.61 -5.57 -5.86
C GLY A 129 1.96 -4.89 -5.57
N TYR A 130 2.91 -4.99 -6.51
CA TYR A 130 4.23 -4.38 -6.42
C TYR A 130 4.37 -3.26 -7.46
N CYS A 131 3.98 -2.05 -7.08
CA CYS A 131 3.85 -0.93 -8.00
C CYS A 131 4.95 0.13 -7.94
N ASP A 132 6.03 -0.08 -7.20
CA ASP A 132 7.11 0.91 -7.14
C ASP A 132 8.05 0.85 -8.36
N ASP A 133 8.82 1.91 -8.55
CA ASP A 133 9.89 2.10 -9.55
C ASP A 133 10.86 0.90 -9.68
N LYS A 134 10.95 0.14 -8.61
CA LYS A 134 11.72 -1.09 -8.46
C LYS A 134 11.10 -2.31 -9.15
N ASN A 135 9.79 -2.36 -9.31
CA ASN A 135 9.09 -3.47 -9.94
C ASN A 135 8.41 -3.09 -11.26
N LEU A 136 7.87 -1.87 -11.34
CA LEU A 136 7.19 -1.32 -12.50
C LEU A 136 7.97 -0.10 -13.01
N ASN A 137 8.53 -0.19 -14.21
CA ASN A 137 9.39 0.85 -14.77
C ASN A 137 9.07 1.08 -16.25
N TYR A 138 9.62 2.15 -16.82
CA TYR A 138 9.52 2.47 -18.23
C TYR A 138 10.91 2.68 -18.85
N ASN A 139 11.26 1.84 -19.83
CA ASN A 139 12.43 2.03 -20.66
C ASN A 139 12.11 1.57 -22.08
N LYS A 140 11.82 2.54 -22.96
CA LYS A 140 11.30 2.30 -24.33
C LYS A 140 9.99 1.47 -24.38
N GLY A 141 9.36 1.25 -23.23
CA GLY A 141 8.22 0.37 -23.02
C GLY A 141 8.05 0.06 -21.53
N ILE A 142 6.91 -0.50 -21.14
CA ILE A 142 6.64 -0.86 -19.74
C ILE A 142 7.38 -2.16 -19.41
N ILE A 143 8.08 -2.15 -18.27
CA ILE A 143 8.83 -3.28 -17.74
C ILE A 143 8.27 -3.66 -16.38
N ILE A 144 8.02 -4.97 -16.20
CA ILE A 144 7.66 -5.56 -14.90
C ILE A 144 8.71 -6.61 -14.51
N TYR A 145 9.21 -6.55 -13.29
CA TYR A 145 10.23 -7.50 -12.81
C TYR A 145 9.63 -8.72 -12.07
N ASP A 146 8.53 -8.52 -11.35
CA ASP A 146 7.87 -9.54 -10.54
C ASP A 146 6.34 -9.46 -10.68
N LEU A 147 5.73 -10.62 -10.94
CA LEU A 147 4.29 -10.81 -11.10
C LEU A 147 3.65 -11.48 -9.87
N LYS A 148 4.43 -11.87 -8.85
CA LYS A 148 3.92 -12.57 -7.65
C LYS A 148 2.94 -11.74 -6.82
N GLY A 149 2.95 -10.42 -7.01
CA GLY A 149 2.01 -9.51 -6.34
C GLY A 149 0.63 -9.47 -6.99
N ILE A 150 0.45 -10.09 -8.16
CA ILE A 150 -0.83 -10.00 -8.88
C ILE A 150 -1.92 -10.78 -8.14
N ALA A 151 -3.04 -10.10 -7.90
CA ALA A 151 -4.20 -10.64 -7.20
C ALA A 151 -5.50 -9.95 -7.64
N TYR A 152 -6.65 -10.59 -7.38
CA TYR A 152 -7.91 -9.85 -7.30
C TYR A 152 -7.87 -8.94 -6.11
N ASN A 153 -7.98 -7.65 -6.38
CA ASN A 153 -8.05 -6.61 -5.38
C ASN A 153 -8.62 -5.34 -6.00
N PHE A 154 -9.05 -4.41 -5.16
CA PHE A 154 -9.45 -3.08 -5.60
C PHE A 154 -8.21 -2.23 -5.91
N VAL A 155 -8.27 -1.42 -6.97
CA VAL A 155 -7.11 -0.64 -7.47
C VAL A 155 -6.49 0.30 -6.43
N GLU A 156 -7.27 0.76 -5.44
CA GLU A 156 -6.83 1.62 -4.35
C GLU A 156 -5.75 0.95 -3.48
N SER A 157 -5.70 -0.38 -3.42
CA SER A 157 -4.65 -1.12 -2.70
C SER A 157 -3.26 -0.82 -3.27
N ASP A 158 -3.11 -0.85 -4.60
CA ASP A 158 -1.81 -0.58 -5.26
C ASP A 158 -1.37 0.86 -5.06
N TYR A 159 -2.30 1.81 -5.20
CA TYR A 159 -2.03 3.22 -4.97
C TYR A 159 -1.67 3.53 -3.52
N GLY A 160 -2.46 3.02 -2.56
CA GLY A 160 -2.19 3.22 -1.13
C GLY A 160 -0.82 2.68 -0.73
N LYS A 161 -0.48 1.46 -1.17
CA LYS A 161 0.84 0.84 -0.93
C LYS A 161 1.97 1.64 -1.55
N PHE A 162 1.78 2.12 -2.78
CA PHE A 162 2.76 2.95 -3.47
C PHE A 162 3.00 4.28 -2.73
N LEU A 163 1.94 5.01 -2.39
CA LEU A 163 1.99 6.29 -1.68
C LEU A 163 2.66 6.16 -0.30
N LEU A 164 2.35 5.10 0.46
CA LEU A 164 3.03 4.77 1.72
C LEU A 164 4.53 4.46 1.54
N LYS A 165 4.92 3.89 0.39
CA LYS A 165 6.31 3.49 0.13
C LYS A 165 7.18 4.68 -0.30
N ILE A 166 6.66 5.56 -1.16
CA ILE A 166 7.37 6.77 -1.60
C ILE A 166 7.48 7.81 -0.49
N LYS A 167 6.59 7.76 0.50
CA LYS A 167 6.66 8.54 1.74
C LYS A 167 8.05 8.50 2.39
N LYS A 168 8.73 7.35 2.29
CA LYS A 168 10.09 7.15 2.84
C LYS A 168 11.21 7.79 2.02
N ARG A 169 10.91 8.28 0.81
CA ARG A 169 11.88 8.65 -0.24
C ARG A 169 11.77 10.10 -0.72
N ILE A 170 10.72 10.82 -0.34
CA ILE A 170 10.41 12.17 -0.86
C ILE A 170 10.21 13.14 0.30
N LYS A 171 10.69 14.37 0.15
CA LYS A 171 10.56 15.43 1.16
C LYS A 171 9.23 16.18 1.11
N ILE A 172 8.60 16.34 -0.06
CA ILE A 172 7.34 17.09 -0.22
C ILE A 172 6.59 16.52 -1.43
N ILE A 173 5.47 15.83 -1.21
CA ILE A 173 4.42 15.58 -2.21
C ILE A 173 3.09 16.00 -1.61
N ASN A 174 2.24 16.65 -2.39
CA ASN A 174 0.88 16.91 -1.98
C ASN A 174 0.04 15.63 -2.15
N TYR A 175 -0.19 14.92 -1.04
CA TYR A 175 -0.96 13.67 -1.05
C TYR A 175 -2.42 13.89 -1.47
N ASN A 176 -3.02 15.04 -1.17
CA ASN A 176 -4.39 15.32 -1.61
C ASN A 176 -4.45 15.42 -3.14
N GLU A 177 -3.53 16.17 -3.76
CA GLU A 177 -3.46 16.26 -5.23
C GLU A 177 -3.14 14.90 -5.88
N ALA A 178 -2.24 14.11 -5.28
CA ALA A 178 -1.94 12.77 -5.76
C ALA A 178 -3.18 11.86 -5.72
N ILE A 179 -3.99 11.94 -4.65
CA ILE A 179 -5.24 11.19 -4.52
C ILE A 179 -6.26 11.67 -5.55
N GLU A 180 -6.49 12.97 -5.71
CA GLU A 180 -7.39 13.51 -6.75
C GLU A 180 -7.00 13.05 -8.15
N PHE A 181 -5.69 13.05 -8.43
CA PHE A 181 -5.15 12.54 -9.68
C PHE A 181 -5.50 11.06 -9.89
N ILE A 182 -5.34 10.22 -8.86
CA ILE A 182 -5.70 8.79 -8.89
C ILE A 182 -7.21 8.63 -9.17
N LEU A 183 -8.07 9.34 -8.43
CA LEU A 183 -9.52 9.22 -8.57
C LEU A 183 -9.95 9.56 -10.00
N THR A 184 -9.38 10.63 -10.56
CA THR A 184 -9.66 11.07 -11.93
C THR A 184 -9.21 10.03 -12.97
N GLN A 185 -8.00 9.46 -12.82
CA GLN A 185 -7.45 8.51 -13.79
C GLN A 185 -8.15 7.15 -13.81
N GLU A 186 -8.65 6.72 -12.65
CA GLU A 186 -9.35 5.44 -12.48
C GLU A 186 -10.87 5.55 -12.62
N GLY A 187 -11.42 6.77 -12.55
CA GLY A 187 -12.87 7.00 -12.49
C GLY A 187 -13.48 6.54 -11.17
N LEU A 188 -12.81 6.86 -10.05
CA LEU A 188 -13.23 6.52 -8.70
C LEU A 188 -13.97 7.68 -8.03
N ASP A 189 -14.73 7.36 -6.99
CA ASP A 189 -15.59 8.31 -6.29
C ASP A 189 -14.99 8.74 -4.92
N ASP A 190 -15.78 9.52 -4.18
CA ASP A 190 -15.41 10.01 -2.85
C ASP A 190 -15.25 8.90 -1.81
N ASN A 191 -15.83 7.72 -2.01
CA ASN A 191 -15.61 6.59 -1.12
C ASN A 191 -14.18 6.08 -1.26
N SER A 192 -13.67 5.97 -2.48
CA SER A 192 -12.25 5.66 -2.73
C SER A 192 -11.32 6.73 -2.15
N LYS A 193 -11.71 8.02 -2.21
CA LYS A 193 -10.95 9.12 -1.59
C LYS A 193 -10.83 8.93 -0.08
N LYS A 194 -11.95 8.71 0.61
CA LYS A 194 -11.99 8.48 2.07
C LYS A 194 -11.18 7.26 2.45
N TYR A 195 -11.28 6.18 1.66
CA TYR A 195 -10.50 4.96 1.86
C TYR A 195 -9.00 5.24 1.80
N LEU A 196 -8.53 5.92 0.74
CA LEU A 196 -7.12 6.26 0.58
C LEU A 196 -6.63 7.19 1.69
N ASN A 197 -7.40 8.21 2.06
CA ASN A 197 -7.06 9.10 3.18
C ASN A 197 -6.87 8.33 4.49
N GLY A 198 -7.81 7.43 4.83
CA GLY A 198 -7.70 6.59 6.02
C GLY A 198 -6.51 5.62 5.94
N TYR A 199 -6.34 4.94 4.81
CA TYR A 199 -5.27 3.96 4.64
C TYR A 199 -3.86 4.60 4.71
N ILE A 200 -3.67 5.77 4.09
CA ILE A 200 -2.38 6.48 4.08
C ILE A 200 -2.07 7.10 5.45
N SER A 201 -3.11 7.53 6.18
CA SER A 201 -2.96 8.12 7.52
C SER A 201 -2.77 7.08 8.63
N PHE A 202 -2.96 5.79 8.33
CA PHE A 202 -2.75 4.74 9.32
C PHE A 202 -1.27 4.65 9.72
N PRO A 203 -0.93 4.69 11.04
CA PRO A 203 0.45 4.77 11.53
C PRO A 203 1.16 3.39 11.48
N LEU A 204 1.32 2.87 10.28
CA LEU A 204 1.73 1.51 10.01
C LEU A 204 3.16 1.20 10.48
N GLU A 205 4.08 2.15 10.33
CA GLU A 205 5.49 1.92 10.65
C GLU A 205 5.71 1.85 12.16
N THR A 206 5.04 2.71 12.91
CA THR A 206 5.13 2.75 14.37
C THR A 206 4.52 1.48 14.95
N LEU A 207 3.31 1.11 14.53
CA LEU A 207 2.65 -0.10 15.02
C LEU A 207 3.44 -1.38 14.67
N LYS A 208 4.01 -1.48 13.45
CA LYS A 208 4.89 -2.60 13.08
C LYS A 208 6.18 -2.63 13.91
N THR A 209 6.71 -1.47 14.29
CA THR A 209 7.92 -1.38 15.12
C THR A 209 7.64 -1.87 16.55
N LEU A 210 6.51 -1.44 17.13
CA LEU A 210 6.04 -1.90 18.43
C LEU A 210 5.79 -3.42 18.45
N GLN A 211 5.09 -3.96 17.43
CA GLN A 211 4.86 -5.40 17.31
C GLN A 211 6.18 -6.18 17.22
N LYS A 212 7.13 -5.74 16.39
CA LYS A 212 8.43 -6.43 16.23
C LYS A 212 9.25 -6.47 17.51
N TYR A 213 9.24 -5.37 18.26
CA TYR A 213 9.89 -5.30 19.56
C TYR A 213 9.27 -6.32 20.53
N LYS A 214 7.93 -6.31 20.62
CA LYS A 214 7.20 -7.22 21.52
C LYS A 214 7.35 -8.70 21.18
N GLU A 215 7.37 -9.04 19.90
CA GLU A 215 7.46 -10.43 19.42
C GLU A 215 8.91 -10.95 19.39
N GLY A 216 9.91 -10.15 19.76
CA GLY A 216 11.31 -10.56 19.73
C GLY A 216 11.82 -10.89 18.32
N LYS A 217 11.10 -10.46 17.27
CA LYS A 217 11.46 -10.72 15.86
C LYS A 217 12.79 -10.10 15.44
N LYS A 218 13.32 -9.19 16.27
CA LYS A 218 14.63 -8.57 16.15
C LYS A 218 15.28 -8.47 17.52
N GLN A 219 16.57 -8.78 17.60
CA GLN A 219 17.38 -8.60 18.79
C GLN A 219 17.78 -7.12 18.93
N TRP A 220 16.84 -6.26 19.30
CA TRP A 220 17.11 -4.86 19.60
C TRP A 220 17.31 -4.68 21.09
N ASN A 221 18.40 -4.01 21.48
CA ASN A 221 18.49 -3.44 22.81
C ASN A 221 17.52 -2.24 22.93
N GLU A 222 17.31 -1.75 24.16
CA GLU A 222 16.36 -0.67 24.42
C GLU A 222 16.68 0.62 23.65
N GLU A 223 17.96 0.97 23.51
CA GLU A 223 18.39 2.16 22.77
C GLU A 223 18.08 2.05 21.28
N THR A 224 18.40 0.91 20.66
CA THR A 224 18.12 0.63 19.25
C THR A 224 16.62 0.62 18.99
N PHE A 225 15.85 0.03 19.91
CA PHE A 225 14.39 0.06 19.84
C PHE A 225 13.87 1.49 19.90
N TYR A 226 14.28 2.27 20.91
CA TYR A 226 13.84 3.65 21.10
C TYR A 226 14.16 4.52 19.87
N TYR A 227 15.37 4.43 19.32
CA TYR A 227 15.76 5.14 18.11
C TYR A 227 14.86 4.79 16.91
N LYS A 228 14.58 3.50 16.70
CA LYS A 228 13.70 3.04 15.60
C LYS A 228 12.25 3.45 15.81
N PHE A 229 11.78 3.38 17.05
CA PHE A 229 10.45 3.84 17.44
C PHE A 229 10.28 5.32 17.15
N MET A 230 11.19 6.17 17.62
CA MET A 230 11.12 7.62 17.39
C MET A 230 11.13 7.97 15.90
N LYS A 231 11.99 7.31 15.11
CA LYS A 231 12.01 7.49 13.66
C LYS A 231 10.69 7.08 12.98
N ALA A 232 10.06 6.01 13.44
CA ALA A 232 8.76 5.58 12.92
C ALA A 232 7.62 6.51 13.37
N TYR A 233 7.67 6.97 14.62
CA TYR A 233 6.71 7.90 15.21
C TYR A 233 6.71 9.25 14.48
N GLU A 234 7.88 9.84 14.27
CA GLU A 234 8.03 11.09 13.50
C GLU A 234 7.54 10.91 12.05
N PHE A 235 7.85 9.76 11.46
CA PHE A 235 7.42 9.43 10.11
C PHE A 235 5.89 9.34 10.00
N ASP A 236 5.22 8.65 10.92
CA ASP A 236 3.76 8.51 10.87
C ASP A 236 3.06 9.84 11.19
N ASN A 237 3.54 10.61 12.17
CA ASN A 237 2.96 11.93 12.51
C ASN A 237 3.17 13.01 11.44
N SER A 238 4.17 12.86 10.56
CA SER A 238 4.37 13.84 9.48
C SER A 238 3.28 13.81 8.40
N ILE A 239 2.43 12.76 8.38
CA ILE A 239 1.41 12.57 7.35
C ILE A 239 0.12 12.06 7.99
N THR A 240 -0.80 12.99 8.18
CA THR A 240 -2.17 12.73 8.61
C THR A 240 -3.07 13.55 7.69
N LEU A 241 -3.95 12.85 6.98
CA LEU A 241 -4.95 13.42 6.07
C LEU A 241 -6.34 13.47 6.72
N LEU A 242 -6.38 13.38 8.05
CA LEU A 242 -7.55 13.25 8.91
C LEU A 242 -7.63 14.44 9.87
#